data_AF-A0AB36GGJ3-F1
#
_entry.id   AF-A0AB36GGJ3-F1
#
_cell.length_a   1.000
_cell.length_b   1.000
_cell.length_c   1.000
_cell.angle_alpha   90.00
_cell.angle_beta   90.00
_cell.angle_gamma   90.00
#
_symmetry.space_group_name_H-M   'P 1'
#
loop_
_entity.id
_entity.type
_entity.pdbx_description
1 polymer ?
#
loop_
_entity_poly.entity_id
_entity_poly.type
_entity_poly.pdbx_seq_one_letter_code
_entity_poly.pdbx_strand_id
1 'polypeptide(L)'
;YNRFRYYDPEIGRFVSQDPIGLDGGLNIYVYVKNPVQWVDPSGLDSIWVRNWKDRYGTLAADHEVHHIIPKDQDTLRLARALCSNFNEHSAENLIALPKTSAVTSQSGNGYGKTIHNGNHRAYSAAVRQALKVANRMKIPGLSGCKKLSIVQQALRAELEKGKITMYGNEHPGGTAGVKIDWEAVIRKHVRGK
;
A
#
# COMPACT_ATOMS: atom_id res chain seq x y z
N TYR A 1 -18.10 10.15 21.89
CA TYR A 1 -18.92 9.13 21.21
C TYR A 1 -18.38 8.97 19.80
N ASN A 2 -17.93 7.77 19.43
CA ASN A 2 -17.54 7.44 18.05
C ASN A 2 -18.62 6.54 17.46
N ARG A 3 -18.90 6.65 16.16
CA ARG A 3 -20.12 6.11 15.56
C ARG A 3 -20.34 4.61 15.82
N PHE A 4 -19.27 3.81 15.75
CA PHE A 4 -19.35 2.35 15.83
C PHE A 4 -18.76 1.74 17.11
N ARG A 5 -18.08 2.54 17.94
CA ARG A 5 -17.43 2.06 19.16
C ARG A 5 -17.56 3.07 20.30
N TYR A 6 -17.76 2.57 21.51
CA TYR A 6 -17.74 3.39 22.72
C TYR A 6 -16.31 3.58 23.22
N TYR A 7 -15.88 4.83 23.32
CA TYR A 7 -14.56 5.22 23.85
C TYR A 7 -14.69 5.53 25.34
N ASP A 8 -13.82 4.93 26.15
CA ASP A 8 -13.69 5.24 27.56
C ASP A 8 -12.52 6.22 27.76
N PRO A 9 -12.80 7.47 28.17
CA PRO A 9 -11.78 8.48 28.39
C PRO A 9 -10.91 8.23 29.62
N GLU A 10 -11.37 7.46 30.62
CA GLU A 10 -10.60 7.20 31.84
C GLU A 10 -9.41 6.29 31.57
N ILE A 11 -9.58 5.32 30.68
CA ILE A 11 -8.56 4.33 30.31
C ILE A 11 -7.94 4.56 28.93
N GLY A 12 -8.43 5.56 28.19
CA GLY A 12 -7.87 6.00 26.91
C GLY A 12 -8.03 5.02 25.74
N ARG A 13 -9.11 4.23 25.70
CA ARG A 13 -9.30 3.17 24.69
C ARG A 13 -10.77 2.85 24.41
N PHE A 14 -11.04 2.03 23.40
CA PHE A 14 -12.37 1.50 23.14
C PHE A 14 -12.73 0.38 24.14
N VAL A 15 -13.99 0.34 24.55
CA VAL A 15 -14.51 -0.70 25.46
C VAL A 15 -14.88 -1.99 24.73
N SER A 16 -15.11 -1.91 23.41
CA SER A 16 -15.42 -3.05 22.54
C SER A 16 -14.27 -3.30 21.56
N GLN A 17 -14.10 -4.55 21.14
CA GLN A 17 -13.15 -4.92 20.09
C GLN A 17 -13.48 -4.20 18.78
N ASP A 18 -12.45 -3.91 18.00
CA ASP A 18 -12.59 -3.38 16.65
C ASP A 18 -13.36 -4.36 15.75
N PRO A 19 -14.53 -3.98 15.19
CA PRO A 19 -15.25 -4.81 14.26
C PRO A 19 -14.46 -5.17 12.99
N ILE A 20 -13.48 -4.35 12.58
CA ILE A 20 -12.58 -4.68 11.46
C ILE A 20 -11.38 -5.54 11.91
N GLY A 21 -11.34 -5.93 13.18
CA GLY A 21 -10.35 -6.85 13.73
C GLY A 21 -8.92 -6.34 13.60
N LEU A 22 -8.01 -7.24 13.22
CA LEU A 22 -6.58 -6.93 13.11
C LEU A 22 -6.24 -5.96 11.98
N ASP A 23 -7.16 -5.72 11.04
CA ASP A 23 -6.98 -4.68 10.02
C ASP A 23 -6.99 -3.26 10.64
N GLY A 24 -7.67 -3.09 11.79
CA GLY A 24 -7.69 -1.86 12.58
C GLY A 24 -6.42 -1.63 13.40
N GLY A 25 -5.66 -2.68 13.72
CA GLY A 25 -4.60 -2.61 14.71
C GLY A 25 -4.24 -3.97 15.27
N LEU A 26 -2.96 -4.20 15.61
CA LEU A 26 -2.61 -5.32 16.50
C LEU A 26 -3.31 -5.21 17.86
N ASN A 27 -3.53 -3.98 18.33
CA ASN A 27 -4.35 -3.72 19.51
C ASN A 27 -5.77 -3.39 19.05
N ILE A 28 -6.66 -4.38 19.15
CA ILE A 28 -8.07 -4.29 18.74
C ILE A 28 -8.94 -3.38 19.64
N TYR A 29 -8.39 -2.80 20.70
CA TYR A 29 -9.08 -1.84 21.56
C TYR A 29 -8.52 -0.40 21.42
N VAL A 30 -7.48 -0.18 20.60
CA VAL A 30 -6.81 1.13 20.54
C VAL A 30 -7.69 2.21 19.92
N TYR A 31 -7.71 3.40 20.52
CA TYR A 31 -8.35 4.58 19.93
C TYR A 31 -7.54 5.15 18.76
N VAL A 32 -6.48 5.90 19.06
CA VAL A 32 -5.50 6.40 18.08
C VAL A 32 -4.11 6.38 18.72
N LYS A 33 -3.04 6.37 17.91
CA LYS A 33 -1.67 6.42 18.47
C LYS A 33 -1.32 7.80 19.06
N ASN A 34 -1.86 8.88 18.50
CA ASN A 34 -1.67 10.25 18.99
C ASN A 34 -3.04 10.94 19.22
N PRO A 35 -3.65 10.81 20.41
CA PRO A 35 -4.97 11.37 20.69
C PRO A 35 -5.01 12.90 20.82
N VAL A 36 -3.86 13.56 20.86
CA VAL A 36 -3.77 15.03 20.89
C VAL A 36 -3.97 15.63 19.50
N GLN A 37 -3.50 14.93 18.46
CA GLN A 37 -3.57 15.41 17.08
C GLN A 37 -4.61 14.68 16.24
N TRP A 38 -5.00 13.45 16.62
CA TRP A 38 -5.83 12.60 15.79
C TRP A 38 -7.15 12.26 16.48
N VAL A 39 -8.19 12.19 15.66
CA VAL A 39 -9.52 11.72 16.02
C VAL A 39 -9.84 10.56 15.10
N ASP A 40 -10.46 9.49 15.62
CA ASP A 40 -11.03 8.36 14.88
C ASP A 40 -12.56 8.48 14.93
N PRO A 41 -13.19 9.26 14.02
CA PRO A 41 -14.61 9.61 14.12
C PRO A 41 -15.52 8.40 13.87
N SER A 42 -15.04 7.44 13.07
CA SER A 42 -15.76 6.22 12.75
C SER A 42 -15.59 5.19 13.87
N GLY A 43 -14.40 5.11 14.47
CA GLY A 43 -14.05 3.97 15.29
C GLY A 43 -13.72 2.75 14.44
N LEU A 44 -13.24 2.89 13.19
CA LEU A 44 -13.00 1.77 12.27
C LEU A 44 -11.82 2.02 11.31
N ASP A 45 -10.94 2.98 11.61
CA ASP A 45 -9.85 3.32 10.68
C ASP A 45 -8.75 2.24 10.69
N SER A 46 -8.46 1.68 9.51
CA SER A 46 -7.42 0.67 9.36
C SER A 46 -6.01 1.22 9.65
N ILE A 47 -5.05 0.35 10.02
CA ILE A 47 -3.66 0.76 10.29
C ILE A 47 -3.06 1.54 9.12
N TRP A 48 -3.33 1.10 7.89
CA TRP A 48 -2.76 1.73 6.70
C TRP A 48 -3.40 3.09 6.39
N VAL A 49 -4.70 3.28 6.64
CA VAL A 49 -5.34 4.60 6.50
C VAL A 49 -4.76 5.58 7.52
N ARG A 50 -4.50 5.13 8.76
CA ARG A 50 -3.82 5.94 9.78
C ARG A 50 -2.40 6.29 9.37
N ASN A 51 -1.58 5.30 9.03
CA ASN A 51 -0.19 5.53 8.61
C ASN A 51 -0.10 6.43 7.36
N TRP A 52 -1.07 6.34 6.44
CA TRP A 52 -1.22 7.27 5.33
C TRP A 52 -1.45 8.69 5.83
N LYS A 53 -2.46 8.88 6.70
CA LYS A 53 -2.83 10.20 7.25
C LYS A 53 -1.67 10.87 7.96
N ASP A 54 -0.88 10.11 8.71
CA ASP A 54 0.28 10.60 9.44
C ASP A 54 1.38 11.13 8.51
N ARG A 55 1.54 10.50 7.34
CA ARG A 55 2.57 10.83 6.36
C ARG A 55 2.14 11.92 5.38
N TYR A 56 0.91 11.82 4.89
CA TYR A 56 0.42 12.56 3.71
C TYR A 56 -0.76 13.50 4.02
N GLY A 57 -1.30 13.44 5.24
CA GLY A 57 -2.49 14.20 5.63
C GLY A 57 -3.80 13.53 5.24
N THR A 58 -4.90 14.27 5.34
CA THR A 58 -6.25 13.77 5.06
C THR A 58 -6.37 13.21 3.64
N LEU A 59 -6.84 11.97 3.53
CA LEU A 59 -7.14 11.32 2.26
C LEU A 59 -8.33 12.01 1.58
N ALA A 60 -8.23 12.30 0.28
CA ALA A 60 -9.35 12.79 -0.50
C ALA A 60 -10.51 11.77 -0.51
N ALA A 61 -11.75 12.24 -0.39
CA ALA A 61 -12.93 11.39 -0.15
C ALA A 61 -13.20 10.35 -1.26
N ASP A 62 -12.75 10.66 -2.46
CA ASP A 62 -12.86 9.89 -3.70
C ASP A 62 -11.65 8.95 -3.96
N HIS A 63 -10.74 8.84 -3.00
CA HIS A 63 -9.57 7.97 -3.05
C HIS A 63 -9.62 6.87 -1.98
N GLU A 64 -8.87 5.80 -2.23
CA GLU A 64 -8.59 4.74 -1.26
C GLU A 64 -7.10 4.49 -1.16
N VAL A 65 -6.65 4.15 0.04
CA VAL A 65 -5.27 3.76 0.27
C VAL A 65 -5.06 2.33 -0.22
N HIS A 66 -4.08 2.16 -1.09
CA HIS A 66 -3.68 0.90 -1.71
C HIS A 66 -2.27 0.50 -1.27
N HIS A 67 -2.04 -0.81 -1.10
CA HIS A 67 -0.72 -1.37 -0.81
C HIS A 67 0.07 -1.63 -2.09
N ILE A 68 1.22 -0.96 -2.28
CA ILE A 68 2.11 -1.16 -3.43
C ILE A 68 2.67 -2.59 -3.49
N ILE A 69 3.04 -3.13 -2.34
CA ILE A 69 3.29 -4.56 -2.17
C ILE A 69 2.06 -5.14 -1.46
N PRO A 70 1.23 -5.93 -2.14
CA PRO A 70 0.00 -6.48 -1.58
C PRO A 70 0.20 -7.23 -0.26
N LYS A 71 -0.83 -7.19 0.60
CA LYS A 71 -0.85 -7.85 1.91
C LYS A 71 -1.14 -9.36 1.87
N ASP A 72 -1.11 -10.00 0.69
CA ASP A 72 -1.31 -11.45 0.58
C ASP A 72 -0.08 -12.24 1.06
N GLN A 73 -0.32 -13.46 1.56
CA GLN A 73 0.69 -14.28 2.22
C GLN A 73 1.95 -14.55 1.36
N ASP A 74 1.77 -14.85 0.07
CA ASP A 74 2.87 -15.15 -0.84
C ASP A 74 3.74 -13.92 -1.10
N THR A 75 3.09 -12.78 -1.33
CA THR A 75 3.76 -11.51 -1.56
C THR A 75 4.55 -11.07 -0.32
N LEU A 76 3.93 -11.14 0.87
CA LEU A 76 4.60 -10.80 2.12
C LEU A 76 5.79 -11.71 2.42
N ARG A 77 5.69 -13.02 2.14
CA ARG A 77 6.80 -13.96 2.28
C ARG A 77 7.98 -13.58 1.38
N LEU A 78 7.73 -13.23 0.12
CA LEU A 78 8.78 -12.84 -0.82
C LEU A 78 9.41 -11.48 -0.48
N ALA A 79 8.61 -10.52 0.00
CA ALA A 79 9.09 -9.23 0.45
C ALA A 79 9.93 -9.34 1.72
N ARG A 80 9.49 -10.13 2.70
CA ARG A 80 10.23 -10.36 3.95
C ARG A 80 11.49 -11.20 3.76
N ALA A 81 11.54 -12.04 2.72
CA ALA A 81 12.78 -12.72 2.32
C ALA A 81 13.85 -11.73 1.79
N LEU A 82 13.44 -10.61 1.16
CA LEU A 82 14.35 -9.52 0.81
C LEU A 82 14.69 -8.65 2.01
N CYS A 83 13.71 -8.36 2.85
CA CYS A 83 13.83 -7.38 3.92
C CYS A 83 13.01 -7.83 5.13
N SER A 84 13.68 -8.41 6.13
CA SER A 84 13.01 -9.05 7.26
C SER A 84 12.13 -8.11 8.09
N ASN A 85 12.45 -6.82 8.12
CA ASN A 85 11.67 -5.78 8.81
C ASN A 85 10.65 -5.07 7.90
N PHE A 86 10.33 -5.62 6.72
CA PHE A 86 9.30 -5.05 5.86
C PHE A 86 7.95 -5.00 6.57
N ASN A 87 7.40 -3.79 6.65
CA ASN A 87 6.07 -3.50 7.19
C ASN A 87 5.13 -3.14 6.03
N GLU A 88 4.18 -4.03 5.76
CA GLU A 88 3.18 -3.93 4.71
C GLU A 88 2.30 -2.69 4.84
N HIS A 89 2.11 -2.17 6.05
CA HIS A 89 1.26 -1.00 6.30
C HIS A 89 2.06 0.31 6.39
N SER A 90 3.40 0.28 6.22
CA SER A 90 4.21 1.49 6.28
C SER A 90 3.88 2.44 5.12
N ALA A 91 3.96 3.75 5.36
CA ALA A 91 3.58 4.75 4.36
C ALA A 91 4.38 4.64 3.04
N GLU A 92 5.61 4.11 3.09
CA GLU A 92 6.43 3.82 1.91
C GLU A 92 5.76 2.78 0.98
N ASN A 93 4.98 1.86 1.57
CA ASN A 93 4.22 0.84 0.87
C ASN A 93 2.78 1.29 0.52
N LEU A 94 2.40 2.54 0.78
CA LEU A 94 1.04 3.03 0.55
C LEU A 94 0.98 4.06 -0.59
N ILE A 95 -0.11 4.02 -1.33
CA ILE A 95 -0.44 4.97 -2.41
C ILE A 95 -1.95 5.21 -2.42
N ALA A 96 -2.39 6.46 -2.58
CA ALA A 96 -3.81 6.77 -2.74
C ALA A 96 -4.22 6.62 -4.20
N LEU A 97 -5.26 5.85 -4.47
CA LEU A 97 -5.78 5.58 -5.81
C LEU A 97 -7.25 6.00 -5.92
N PRO A 98 -7.68 6.61 -7.03
CA PRO A 98 -9.07 7.04 -7.22
C PRO A 98 -10.03 5.84 -7.25
N LYS A 99 -11.19 5.97 -6.61
CA LYS A 99 -12.23 4.92 -6.57
C LYS A 99 -12.90 4.66 -7.91
N THR A 100 -12.94 5.66 -8.79
CA THR A 100 -13.62 5.57 -10.09
C THR A 100 -12.86 6.33 -11.17
N SER A 101 -13.12 6.00 -12.43
CA SER A 101 -12.54 6.70 -13.59
C SER A 101 -13.02 8.14 -13.76
N ALA A 102 -14.06 8.55 -13.05
CA ALA A 102 -14.59 9.91 -13.10
C ALA A 102 -13.82 10.90 -12.19
N VAL A 103 -12.94 10.40 -11.31
CA VAL A 103 -12.19 11.22 -10.38
C VAL A 103 -11.06 11.96 -11.11
N THR A 104 -11.01 13.29 -10.97
CA THR A 104 -9.90 14.10 -11.46
C THR A 104 -8.61 13.65 -10.79
N SER A 105 -7.66 13.16 -11.60
CA SER A 105 -6.39 12.63 -11.11
C SER A 105 -5.61 13.68 -10.31
N GLN A 106 -5.48 13.47 -9.00
CA GLN A 106 -4.49 14.17 -8.19
C GLN A 106 -3.10 13.58 -8.49
N SER A 107 -2.07 14.42 -8.52
CA SER A 107 -0.69 13.98 -8.78
C SER A 107 0.27 14.54 -7.76
N GLY A 108 1.21 13.72 -7.31
CA GLY A 108 2.16 14.06 -6.25
C GLY A 108 1.61 13.73 -4.85
N ASN A 109 2.43 13.90 -3.82
CA ASN A 109 2.09 13.62 -2.41
C ASN A 109 1.50 12.21 -2.15
N GLY A 110 1.98 11.19 -2.89
CA GLY A 110 1.51 9.81 -2.74
C GLY A 110 0.24 9.46 -3.51
N TYR A 111 -0.30 10.34 -4.35
CA TYR A 111 -1.47 10.06 -5.19
C TYR A 111 -1.08 9.43 -6.52
N GLY A 112 -1.74 8.32 -6.86
CA GLY A 112 -1.65 7.64 -8.13
C GLY A 112 -2.88 7.88 -9.01
N LYS A 113 -2.77 7.46 -10.29
CA LYS A 113 -3.82 7.67 -11.30
C LYS A 113 -4.56 6.40 -11.70
N THR A 114 -4.04 5.24 -11.27
CA THR A 114 -4.67 3.95 -11.55
C THR A 114 -5.92 3.82 -10.69
N ILE A 115 -7.07 3.48 -11.28
CA ILE A 115 -8.32 3.28 -10.52
C ILE A 115 -8.11 2.18 -9.50
N HIS A 116 -8.61 2.31 -8.28
CA HIS A 116 -8.56 1.26 -7.27
C HIS A 116 -9.65 0.22 -7.54
N ASN A 117 -9.27 -1.06 -7.60
CA ASN A 117 -10.22 -2.16 -7.60
C ASN A 117 -9.67 -3.26 -6.67
N GLY A 118 -10.47 -3.60 -5.65
CA GLY A 118 -10.08 -4.56 -4.62
C GLY A 118 -9.76 -5.96 -5.12
N ASN A 119 -10.25 -6.33 -6.31
CA ASN A 119 -9.82 -7.53 -7.02
C ASN A 119 -8.69 -7.19 -8.02
N HIS A 120 -7.44 -7.30 -7.56
CA HIS A 120 -6.25 -7.01 -8.36
C HIS A 120 -5.30 -8.23 -8.46
N ARG A 121 -5.82 -9.37 -8.93
CA ARG A 121 -5.04 -10.62 -9.09
C ARG A 121 -3.84 -10.47 -10.03
N ALA A 122 -4.05 -9.80 -11.16
CA ALA A 122 -3.00 -9.57 -12.16
C ALA A 122 -1.87 -8.70 -11.58
N TYR A 123 -2.22 -7.64 -10.86
CA TYR A 123 -1.25 -6.84 -10.12
C TYR A 123 -0.45 -7.67 -9.12
N SER A 124 -1.13 -8.45 -8.28
CA SER A 124 -0.48 -9.27 -7.25
C SER A 124 0.46 -10.31 -7.88
N ALA A 125 0.11 -10.86 -9.05
CA ALA A 125 1.00 -11.74 -9.82
C ALA A 125 2.25 -10.99 -10.33
N ALA A 126 2.09 -9.78 -10.86
CA ALA A 126 3.19 -8.95 -11.33
C ALA A 126 4.14 -8.56 -10.20
N VAL A 127 3.61 -8.17 -9.04
CA VAL A 127 4.41 -7.85 -7.84
C VAL A 127 5.20 -9.08 -7.36
N ARG A 128 4.55 -10.25 -7.26
CA ARG A 128 5.25 -11.50 -6.90
C ARG A 128 6.39 -11.82 -7.87
N GLN A 129 6.20 -11.58 -9.17
CA GLN A 129 7.26 -11.77 -10.16
C GLN A 129 8.42 -10.79 -9.95
N ALA A 130 8.13 -9.51 -9.71
CA ALA A 130 9.15 -8.50 -9.39
C ALA A 130 9.99 -8.90 -8.17
N LEU A 131 9.33 -9.34 -7.09
CA LEU A 131 9.99 -9.78 -5.87
C LEU A 131 10.83 -11.05 -6.08
N LYS A 132 10.35 -12.02 -6.89
CA LYS A 132 11.12 -13.21 -7.26
C LYS A 132 12.40 -12.85 -8.03
N VAL A 133 12.31 -11.91 -8.97
CA VAL A 133 13.48 -11.40 -9.71
C VAL A 133 14.46 -10.73 -8.75
N ALA A 134 13.98 -9.79 -7.92
CA ALA A 134 14.81 -9.09 -6.94
C ALA A 134 15.51 -10.05 -5.95
N ASN A 135 14.85 -11.12 -5.51
CA ASN A 135 15.45 -12.14 -4.64
C ASN A 135 16.61 -12.88 -5.32
N ARG A 136 16.50 -13.17 -6.62
CA ARG A 136 17.54 -13.88 -7.39
C ARG A 136 18.73 -13.00 -7.79
N MET A 137 18.51 -11.69 -7.93
CA MET A 137 19.55 -10.76 -8.35
C MET A 137 20.64 -10.61 -7.28
N LYS A 138 21.88 -10.91 -7.68
CA LYS A 138 23.11 -10.65 -6.91
C LYS A 138 23.75 -9.36 -7.42
N ILE A 139 23.57 -8.26 -6.68
CA ILE A 139 24.15 -6.96 -7.01
C ILE A 139 25.13 -6.60 -5.88
N PRO A 140 26.45 -6.47 -6.15
CA PRO A 140 27.43 -6.09 -5.14
C PRO A 140 27.05 -4.79 -4.42
N GLY A 141 27.17 -4.77 -3.09
CA GLY A 141 26.88 -3.59 -2.26
C GLY A 141 25.40 -3.23 -2.08
N LEU A 142 24.46 -3.98 -2.69
CA LEU A 142 23.03 -3.68 -2.61
C LEU A 142 22.31 -4.62 -1.66
N SER A 143 21.85 -4.10 -0.52
CA SER A 143 21.10 -4.88 0.47
C SER A 143 19.73 -5.33 -0.07
N GLY A 144 19.19 -6.41 0.52
CA GLY A 144 17.85 -6.91 0.17
C GLY A 144 16.76 -5.87 0.40
N CYS A 145 16.79 -5.14 1.53
CA CYS A 145 15.91 -4.01 1.78
C CYS A 145 16.02 -2.91 0.73
N LYS A 146 17.23 -2.65 0.21
CA LYS A 146 17.38 -1.67 -0.86
C LYS A 146 16.77 -2.16 -2.17
N LYS A 147 16.90 -3.45 -2.50
CA LYS A 147 16.21 -4.07 -3.64
C LYS A 147 14.70 -3.99 -3.51
N LEU A 148 14.13 -4.27 -2.33
CA LEU A 148 12.70 -4.12 -2.07
C LEU A 148 12.24 -2.67 -2.27
N SER A 149 12.98 -1.70 -1.74
CA SER A 149 12.68 -0.27 -1.91
C SER A 149 12.68 0.15 -3.39
N ILE A 150 13.58 -0.41 -4.21
CA ILE A 150 13.60 -0.17 -5.66
C ILE A 150 12.35 -0.73 -6.33
N VAL A 151 11.94 -1.95 -5.99
CA VAL A 151 10.70 -2.56 -6.51
C VAL A 151 9.49 -1.71 -6.13
N GLN A 152 9.40 -1.25 -4.87
CA GLN A 152 8.32 -0.34 -4.43
C GLN A 152 8.30 0.97 -5.22
N GLN A 153 9.45 1.60 -5.44
CA GLN A 153 9.55 2.85 -6.20
C GLN A 153 9.16 2.67 -7.66
N ALA A 154 9.57 1.57 -8.29
CA ALA A 154 9.18 1.26 -9.66
C ALA A 154 7.67 1.03 -9.80
N LEU A 155 7.08 0.23 -8.92
CA LEU A 155 5.63 -0.01 -8.91
C LEU A 155 4.84 1.28 -8.65
N ARG A 156 5.29 2.10 -7.69
CA ARG A 156 4.70 3.42 -7.39
C ARG A 156 4.71 4.31 -8.63
N ALA A 157 5.85 4.43 -9.30
CA ALA A 157 5.97 5.27 -10.49
C ALA A 157 5.01 4.83 -11.61
N GLU A 158 4.72 3.54 -11.73
CA GLU A 158 3.77 3.04 -12.71
C GLU A 158 2.31 3.33 -12.32
N LEU A 159 1.97 3.21 -11.04
CA LEU A 159 0.67 3.60 -10.48
C LEU A 159 0.39 5.10 -10.65
N GLU A 160 1.42 5.93 -10.45
CA GLU A 160 1.40 7.40 -10.62
C GLU A 160 1.24 7.82 -12.07
N LYS A 161 1.79 7.05 -13.01
CA LYS A 161 1.58 7.28 -14.45
C LYS A 161 0.19 6.84 -14.91
N GLY A 162 -0.47 5.94 -14.18
CA GLY A 162 -1.68 5.26 -14.64
C GLY A 162 -1.43 4.28 -15.80
N LYS A 163 -0.19 3.80 -15.97
CA LYS A 163 0.26 3.03 -17.15
C LYS A 163 0.24 1.52 -16.99
N ILE A 164 -0.18 1.00 -15.84
CA ILE A 164 -0.46 -0.43 -15.71
C ILE A 164 -1.97 -0.62 -15.66
N THR A 165 -2.49 -1.32 -16.67
CA THR A 165 -3.77 -2.04 -16.61
C THR A 165 -3.64 -3.15 -15.55
N MET A 166 -3.68 -2.75 -14.26
CA MET A 166 -3.39 -3.62 -13.11
C MET A 166 -4.41 -4.74 -12.88
N TYR A 167 -5.46 -4.75 -13.70
CA TYR A 167 -6.65 -5.58 -13.59
C TYR A 167 -6.70 -6.73 -14.60
N GLY A 168 -5.73 -6.82 -15.52
CA GLY A 168 -5.88 -7.72 -16.66
C GLY A 168 -7.16 -7.38 -17.45
N ASN A 169 -7.67 -8.34 -18.21
CA ASN A 169 -8.79 -8.14 -19.14
C ASN A 169 -10.16 -7.85 -18.45
N GLU A 170 -10.19 -7.63 -17.13
CA GLU A 170 -11.41 -7.33 -16.36
C GLU A 170 -11.87 -5.86 -16.51
N HIS A 171 -11.12 -5.02 -17.23
CA HIS A 171 -11.59 -3.71 -17.72
C HIS A 171 -11.75 -3.73 -19.25
N PRO A 172 -12.84 -3.18 -19.82
CA PRO A 172 -12.99 -3.02 -21.26
C PRO A 172 -11.80 -2.22 -21.83
N GLY A 173 -10.94 -2.88 -22.64
CA GLY A 173 -9.75 -2.28 -23.25
C GLY A 173 -8.43 -2.50 -22.51
N GLY A 174 -8.36 -3.37 -21.49
CA GLY A 174 -7.11 -3.65 -20.77
C GLY A 174 -6.11 -4.53 -21.55
N THR A 175 -4.85 -4.11 -21.65
CA THR A 175 -3.74 -4.93 -22.15
C THR A 175 -3.49 -6.10 -21.18
N ALA A 176 -3.35 -7.32 -21.70
CA ALA A 176 -2.95 -8.50 -20.92
C ALA A 176 -1.71 -8.18 -20.06
N GLY A 177 -1.73 -8.56 -18.78
CA GLY A 177 -0.79 -8.13 -17.74
C GLY A 177 0.64 -7.90 -18.26
N VAL A 178 1.12 -6.66 -18.11
CA VAL A 178 2.37 -6.19 -18.72
C VAL A 178 3.52 -7.13 -18.32
N LYS A 179 4.18 -7.73 -19.31
CA LYS A 179 5.51 -8.34 -19.13
C LYS A 179 6.50 -7.21 -18.89
N ILE A 180 6.63 -6.78 -17.63
CA ILE A 180 7.66 -5.82 -17.22
C ILE A 180 8.98 -6.58 -17.07
N ASP A 181 10.02 -6.12 -17.76
CA ASP A 181 11.38 -6.58 -17.52
C ASP A 181 11.88 -6.00 -16.19
N TRP A 182 11.53 -6.69 -15.11
CA TRP A 182 11.88 -6.30 -13.75
C TRP A 182 13.39 -6.27 -13.50
N GLU A 183 14.16 -7.06 -14.25
CA GLU A 183 15.61 -7.03 -14.14
C GLU A 183 16.16 -5.71 -14.70
N ALA A 184 15.72 -5.32 -15.90
CA ALA A 184 16.08 -4.04 -16.50
C ALA A 184 15.62 -2.85 -15.64
N VAL A 185 14.40 -2.91 -15.07
CA VAL A 185 13.88 -1.89 -14.16
C VAL A 185 14.77 -1.74 -12.93
N ILE A 186 15.10 -2.83 -12.24
CA ILE A 186 15.96 -2.80 -11.05
C ILE A 186 17.36 -2.29 -11.42
N ARG A 187 17.96 -2.78 -12.51
CA ARG A 187 19.29 -2.34 -12.97
C ARG A 187 19.32 -0.87 -13.35
N LYS A 188 18.30 -0.35 -14.05
CA LYS A 188 18.18 1.07 -14.40
C LYS A 188 18.13 1.94 -13.15
N HIS A 189 17.36 1.52 -12.14
CA HIS A 189 17.24 2.26 -10.88
C HIS A 189 18.52 2.24 -10.04
N VAL A 190 19.33 1.18 -10.16
CA VAL A 190 20.67 1.11 -9.54
C VAL A 190 21.68 2.02 -10.24
N ARG A 191 21.64 2.09 -11.58
CA ARG A 191 22.56 2.89 -12.41
C ARG A 191 22.24 4.39 -12.44
N GLY A 192 20.99 4.78 -12.19
CA GLY A 192 20.54 6.17 -12.18
C GLY A 192 20.77 6.91 -10.86
N LYS A 193 21.77 6.49 -10.08
CA LYS A 193 22.21 7.12 -8.83
C LYS A 193 23.66 7.54 -8.91
#